data_AF-A0A943RTT3-F1
#
_entry.id   AF-A0A943RTT3-F1
#
_cell.length_a   1.000
_cell.length_b   1.000
_cell.length_c   1.000
_cell.angle_alpha   90.00
_cell.angle_beta   90.00
_cell.angle_gamma   90.00
#
_symmetry.space_group_name_H-M   'P 1'
#
loop_
_entity.id
_entity.type
_entity.pdbx_description
1 polymer ?
#
loop_
_entity_poly.entity_id
_entity_poly.type
_entity_poly.pdbx_seq_one_letter_code
_entity_poly.pdbx_strand_id
1 'polypeptide(L)'
;MKAYPLDLFPSFWDKMESHIVNKDVVIHETVLDEIRRKDDALKKWFDSLKSYKPMKTSKNILPDYLEIIDWAKNAGYTKEAIAEFENQSRADAWLCAEAKLNNYVLVTNEVSSNSKNKIKIPNVCDQFNIDCIDNFEFMRNFNFIF
;
A
#
# COMPACT_ATOMS: atom_id res chain seq x y z
N MET A 1 3.52 -8.84 -4.92
CA MET A 1 3.91 -8.95 -6.34
C MET A 1 5.11 -9.84 -6.64
N LYS A 2 6.13 -10.01 -5.77
CA LYS A 2 7.25 -10.94 -6.04
C LYS A 2 6.84 -12.41 -6.30
N ALA A 3 5.66 -12.82 -5.82
CA ALA A 3 5.12 -14.17 -6.02
C ALA A 3 4.61 -14.43 -7.45
N TYR A 4 4.46 -13.40 -8.30
CA TYR A 4 3.93 -13.51 -9.65
C TYR A 4 4.88 -12.87 -10.68
N PRO A 5 5.94 -13.55 -11.11
CA PRO A 5 6.82 -13.05 -12.17
C PRO A 5 6.04 -12.69 -13.44
N LEU A 6 6.45 -11.58 -14.09
CA LEU A 6 5.77 -11.02 -15.27
C LEU A 6 5.70 -12.01 -16.45
N ASP A 7 6.75 -12.81 -16.63
CA ASP A 7 6.90 -13.81 -17.68
C ASP A 7 6.07 -15.08 -17.43
N LEU A 8 5.81 -15.42 -16.17
CA LEU A 8 5.08 -16.63 -15.80
C LEU A 8 3.56 -16.41 -15.65
N PHE A 9 3.13 -15.19 -15.35
CA PHE A 9 1.72 -14.87 -15.07
C PHE A 9 1.19 -13.70 -15.92
N PRO A 10 1.30 -13.73 -17.26
CA PRO A 10 0.90 -12.60 -18.11
C PRO A 10 -0.57 -12.19 -17.91
N SER A 11 -1.47 -13.16 -17.76
CA SER A 11 -2.91 -12.91 -17.52
C SER A 11 -3.20 -12.21 -16.19
N PHE A 12 -2.37 -12.41 -15.16
CA PHE A 12 -2.44 -11.64 -13.91
C PHE A 12 -2.11 -10.18 -14.17
N TRP A 13 -1.03 -9.92 -14.90
CA TRP A 13 -0.57 -8.56 -15.16
C TRP A 13 -1.49 -7.80 -16.11
N ASP A 14 -2.07 -8.45 -17.11
CA ASP A 14 -3.06 -7.85 -18.01
C ASP A 14 -4.33 -7.42 -17.24
N LYS A 15 -4.84 -8.27 -16.34
CA LYS A 15 -5.98 -7.93 -15.47
C LYS A 15 -5.61 -6.80 -14.51
N MET A 16 -4.40 -6.85 -13.95
CA MET A 16 -3.93 -5.82 -13.03
C MET A 16 -3.82 -4.45 -13.71
N GLU A 17 -3.27 -4.41 -14.92
CA GLU A 17 -3.24 -3.22 -15.77
C GLU A 17 -4.65 -2.70 -16.03
N SER A 18 -5.60 -3.58 -16.40
CA SER A 18 -6.98 -3.17 -16.67
C SER A 18 -7.62 -2.47 -15.48
N HIS A 19 -7.50 -3.02 -14.26
CA HIS A 19 -8.06 -2.40 -13.05
C HIS A 19 -7.36 -1.10 -12.65
N ILE A 20 -6.05 -1.00 -12.91
CA ILE A 20 -5.29 0.24 -12.70
C ILE A 20 -5.76 1.33 -13.67
N VAL A 21 -5.92 1.00 -14.96
CA VAL A 21 -6.38 1.93 -16.00
C VAL A 21 -7.82 2.38 -15.76
N ASN A 22 -8.68 1.46 -15.31
CA ASN A 22 -10.07 1.74 -14.96
C ASN A 22 -10.21 2.51 -13.63
N LYS A 23 -9.11 2.70 -12.88
CA LYS A 23 -9.05 3.35 -11.56
C LYS A 23 -9.78 2.60 -10.44
N ASP A 24 -10.09 1.33 -10.63
CA ASP A 24 -10.58 0.47 -9.56
C ASP A 24 -9.44 0.18 -8.56
N VAL A 25 -8.19 0.24 -9.03
CA VAL A 25 -6.98 0.14 -8.22
C VAL A 25 -6.12 1.36 -8.40
N VAL A 26 -5.74 1.97 -7.28
CA VAL A 26 -4.86 3.14 -7.24
C VAL A 26 -3.58 2.80 -6.50
N ILE A 27 -2.46 3.34 -6.97
CA ILE A 27 -1.17 3.19 -6.29
C ILE A 27 -0.69 4.58 -5.91
N HIS A 28 -0.48 4.76 -4.61
CA HIS A 28 0.03 6.00 -4.06
C HIS A 28 1.43 6.32 -4.58
N GLU A 29 1.73 7.60 -4.78
CA GLU A 29 3.01 8.04 -5.36
C GLU A 29 4.23 7.55 -4.58
N THR A 30 4.16 7.47 -3.24
CA THR A 30 5.26 6.96 -2.41
C THR A 30 5.54 5.47 -2.66
N VAL A 31 4.51 4.67 -2.95
CA VAL A 31 4.69 3.26 -3.35
C VAL A 31 5.38 3.19 -4.71
N LEU A 32 4.97 4.04 -5.66
CA LEU A 32 5.60 4.08 -6.98
C LEU A 32 7.08 4.51 -6.88
N ASP A 33 7.39 5.46 -6.01
CA ASP A 33 8.78 5.88 -5.75
C ASP A 33 9.61 4.73 -5.15
N GLU A 34 9.05 3.96 -4.20
CA GLU A 34 9.71 2.76 -3.66
C GLU A 34 9.97 1.70 -4.75
N ILE A 35 9.03 1.50 -5.67
CA ILE A 35 9.19 0.58 -6.80
C ILE A 35 10.29 1.08 -7.74
N ARG A 36 10.30 2.37 -8.08
CA ARG A 36 11.27 2.96 -9.01
C ARG A 36 12.70 2.99 -8.49
N ARG A 37 12.89 2.98 -7.16
CA ARG A 37 14.22 2.83 -6.53
C ARG A 37 14.83 1.44 -6.78
N LYS A 38 14.02 0.44 -7.11
CA LYS A 38 14.47 -0.92 -7.46
C LYS A 38 14.57 -1.03 -8.97
N ASP A 39 15.75 -1.37 -9.49
CA ASP A 39 15.92 -1.54 -10.94
C ASP A 39 15.55 -2.97 -11.36
N ASP A 40 14.24 -3.26 -11.36
CA ASP A 40 13.71 -4.60 -11.61
C ASP A 40 12.63 -4.63 -12.71
N ALA A 41 12.11 -5.83 -12.98
CA ALA A 41 11.07 -6.03 -13.98
C ALA A 41 9.76 -5.29 -13.64
N LEU A 42 9.48 -5.08 -12.34
CA LEU A 42 8.29 -4.38 -11.88
C LEU A 42 8.33 -2.90 -12.26
N LYS A 43 9.49 -2.26 -12.07
CA LYS A 43 9.71 -0.88 -12.54
C LYS A 43 9.48 -0.75 -14.04
N LYS A 44 10.07 -1.65 -14.85
CA LYS A 44 9.91 -1.63 -16.32
C LYS A 44 8.45 -1.77 -16.75
N TRP A 45 7.70 -2.64 -16.08
CA TRP A 45 6.28 -2.81 -16.34
C TRP A 45 5.49 -1.55 -15.98
N PHE A 46 5.70 -0.97 -14.79
CA PHE A 46 5.03 0.27 -14.40
C PHE A 46 5.31 1.44 -15.34
N ASP A 47 6.56 1.60 -15.77
CA ASP A 47 6.92 2.67 -16.71
C ASP A 47 6.38 2.44 -18.13
N SER A 48 5.96 1.20 -18.46
CA SER A 48 5.29 0.88 -19.73
C SER A 48 3.81 1.32 -19.75
N LEU A 49 3.20 1.53 -18.58
CA LEU A 49 1.81 1.98 -18.43
C LEU A 49 1.67 3.48 -18.75
N LYS A 50 1.75 3.84 -20.04
CA LYS A 50 1.81 5.25 -20.51
C LYS A 50 0.68 6.16 -20.00
N SER A 51 -0.49 5.60 -19.73
CA SER A 51 -1.68 6.35 -19.29
C SER A 51 -1.82 6.41 -17.77
N TYR A 52 -1.02 5.64 -17.02
CA TYR A 52 -1.16 5.56 -15.58
C TYR A 52 -0.59 6.81 -14.89
N LYS A 53 -1.35 7.34 -13.94
CA LYS A 53 -0.89 8.40 -13.04
C LYS A 53 -1.05 7.90 -11.61
N PRO A 54 0.02 7.96 -10.78
CA PRO A 54 -0.10 7.60 -9.38
C PRO A 54 -1.10 8.51 -8.68
N MET A 55 -1.76 7.95 -7.68
CA MET A 55 -2.54 8.76 -6.76
C MET A 55 -1.60 9.70 -6.02
N LYS A 56 -1.93 10.99 -6.09
CA LYS A 56 -1.22 12.04 -5.37
C LYS A 56 -1.74 12.12 -3.94
N THR A 57 -0.83 12.47 -3.05
CA THR A 57 -1.16 12.74 -1.65
C THR A 57 -2.30 13.75 -1.56
N SER A 58 -3.33 13.42 -0.81
CA SER A 58 -4.53 14.24 -0.61
C SER A 58 -4.17 15.54 0.12
N LYS A 59 -4.76 16.68 -0.28
CA LYS A 59 -4.38 18.01 0.26
C LYS A 59 -4.64 18.14 1.77
N ASN A 60 -5.64 17.43 2.27
CA ASN A 60 -6.09 17.43 3.66
C ASN A 60 -5.66 16.17 4.42
N ILE A 61 -4.60 15.47 3.97
CA ILE A 61 -4.13 14.21 4.58
C ILE A 61 -3.48 14.40 5.96
N LEU A 62 -2.94 15.60 6.24
CA LEU A 62 -2.07 15.82 7.39
C LEU A 62 -2.72 15.51 8.75
N PRO A 63 -3.99 15.85 9.02
CA PRO A 63 -4.65 15.46 10.27
C PRO A 63 -4.67 13.95 10.48
N ASP A 64 -5.10 13.17 9.48
CA ASP A 64 -5.15 11.71 9.57
C ASP A 64 -3.77 11.08 9.71
N TYR A 65 -2.78 11.61 8.98
CA TYR A 65 -1.39 11.18 9.11
C TYR A 65 -0.87 11.42 10.54
N LEU A 66 -1.05 12.63 11.08
CA LEU A 66 -0.56 12.98 12.41
C LEU A 66 -1.27 12.17 13.50
N GLU A 67 -2.56 11.88 13.36
CA GLU A 67 -3.30 11.04 14.29
C GLU A 67 -2.78 9.60 14.32
N ILE A 68 -2.49 9.02 13.15
CA ILE A 68 -1.89 7.68 13.03
C ILE A 68 -0.50 7.64 13.68
N ILE A 69 0.32 8.67 13.45
CA ILE A 69 1.65 8.77 14.06
C ILE A 69 1.56 8.95 15.58
N ASP A 70 0.64 9.77 16.07
CA ASP A 70 0.44 9.98 17.51
C ASP A 70 -0.01 8.68 18.20
N TRP A 71 -0.94 7.94 17.60
CA TRP A 71 -1.29 6.61 18.09
C TRP A 71 -0.07 5.68 18.15
N ALA A 72 0.73 5.63 17.08
CA ALA A 72 1.92 4.77 17.03
C ALA A 72 2.92 5.09 18.16
N LYS A 73 3.09 6.36 18.50
CA LYS A 73 3.93 6.79 19.64
C LYS A 73 3.41 6.32 20.99
N ASN A 74 2.09 6.26 21.14
CA ASN A 74 1.43 5.87 22.38
C ASN A 74 1.14 4.36 22.49
N ALA A 75 1.27 3.61 21.38
CA ALA A 75 0.99 2.17 21.32
C ALA A 75 2.14 1.27 21.85
N GLY A 76 3.21 1.86 22.39
CA GLY A 76 4.33 1.14 23.02
C GLY A 76 5.30 0.47 22.04
N TYR A 77 5.37 0.95 20.80
CA TYR A 77 6.41 0.55 19.85
C TYR A 77 7.78 1.10 20.26
N THR A 78 8.85 0.47 19.78
CA THR A 78 10.20 1.00 20.02
C THR A 78 10.42 2.31 19.28
N LYS A 79 11.39 3.11 19.73
CA LYS A 79 11.72 4.39 19.08
C LYS A 79 12.14 4.19 17.63
N GLU A 80 12.84 3.09 17.35
CA GLU A 80 13.30 2.72 16.02
C GLU A 80 12.12 2.38 15.10
N ALA A 81 11.14 1.62 15.60
CA ALA A 81 9.94 1.28 14.84
C ALA A 81 9.11 2.53 14.50
N ILE A 82 8.97 3.45 15.46
CA ILE A 82 8.28 4.74 15.25
C ILE A 82 9.03 5.57 14.22
N ALA A 83 10.35 5.72 14.36
CA ALA A 83 11.16 6.52 13.43
C ALA A 83 11.15 5.95 12.00
N GLU A 84 11.13 4.61 11.85
CA GLU A 84 10.97 3.97 10.54
C GLU A 84 9.59 4.26 9.94
N PHE A 85 8.52 4.15 10.75
CA PHE A 85 7.15 4.37 10.30
C PHE A 85 6.84 5.85 9.97
N GLU A 86 7.43 6.79 10.71
CA GLU A 86 7.33 8.24 10.48
C GLU A 86 8.13 8.73 9.27
N ASN A 87 9.04 7.90 8.75
CA ASN A 87 9.89 8.29 7.65
C ASN A 87 9.04 8.57 6.41
N GLN A 88 9.00 9.84 5.99
CA GLN A 88 8.18 10.29 4.86
C GLN A 88 8.50 9.57 3.54
N SER A 89 9.67 8.94 3.42
CA SER A 89 10.07 8.16 2.24
C SER A 89 9.52 6.73 2.21
N ARG A 90 8.86 6.29 3.30
CA ARG A 90 8.15 5.02 3.43
C ARG A 90 6.68 5.21 3.07
N ALA A 91 6.08 4.23 2.40
CA ALA A 91 4.69 4.32 2.00
C ALA A 91 3.67 4.05 3.13
N ASP A 92 4.02 3.23 4.12
CA ASP A 92 3.05 2.59 5.03
C ASP A 92 2.14 3.59 5.77
N ALA A 93 2.72 4.64 6.39
CA ALA A 93 1.94 5.64 7.12
C ALA A 93 1.04 6.48 6.20
N TRP A 94 1.54 6.85 5.01
CA TRP A 94 0.74 7.56 4.00
C TRP A 94 -0.43 6.71 3.50
N LEU A 95 -0.20 5.43 3.24
CA LEU A 95 -1.25 4.51 2.79
C LEU A 95 -2.37 4.39 3.83
N CYS A 96 -2.03 4.24 5.11
CA CYS A 96 -3.02 4.18 6.17
C CYS A 96 -3.81 5.48 6.30
N ALA A 97 -3.13 6.64 6.22
CA ALA A 97 -3.79 7.93 6.26
C ALA A 97 -4.74 8.12 5.06
N GLU A 98 -4.32 7.75 3.85
CA GLU A 98 -5.13 7.92 2.64
C GLU A 98 -6.35 7.00 2.67
N ALA A 99 -6.19 5.78 3.19
CA ALA A 99 -7.27 4.83 3.33
C ALA A 99 -8.31 5.28 4.35
N LYS A 100 -7.86 5.83 5.49
CA LYS A 100 -8.75 6.44 6.48
C LYS A 100 -9.50 7.65 5.90
N LEU A 101 -8.79 8.56 5.22
CA LEU A 101 -9.36 9.80 4.71
C LEU A 101 -10.41 9.54 3.60
N ASN A 102 -10.10 8.62 2.68
CA ASN A 102 -10.91 8.40 1.47
C ASN A 102 -11.78 7.15 1.53
N ASN A 103 -11.80 6.43 2.66
CA ASN A 103 -12.44 5.11 2.81
C ASN A 103 -11.96 4.11 1.76
N TYR A 104 -10.65 4.06 1.50
CA TYR A 104 -10.07 3.03 0.64
C TYR A 104 -9.84 1.74 1.40
N VAL A 105 -9.90 0.63 0.66
CA VAL A 105 -9.46 -0.68 1.15
C VAL A 105 -7.97 -0.83 0.86
N LEU A 106 -7.17 -1.10 1.90
CA LEU A 106 -5.74 -1.37 1.73
C LEU A 106 -5.47 -2.82 1.38
N VAL A 107 -4.67 -3.02 0.33
CA VAL A 107 -4.19 -4.36 -0.05
C VAL A 107 -2.79 -4.55 0.53
N THR A 108 -2.60 -5.52 1.43
CA THR A 108 -1.29 -5.83 2.03
C THR A 108 -1.10 -7.33 2.20
N ASN A 109 0.15 -7.80 2.15
CA ASN A 109 0.50 -9.19 2.48
C ASN A 109 1.13 -9.31 3.86
N GLU A 110 1.17 -8.22 4.62
CA GLU A 110 1.57 -8.28 6.02
C GLU A 110 0.47 -8.94 6.85
N VAL A 111 0.86 -9.65 7.90
CA VAL A 111 -0.04 -10.17 8.93
C VAL A 111 0.16 -9.35 10.20
N SER A 112 -0.93 -9.02 10.90
CA SER A 112 -0.87 -8.32 12.19
C SER A 112 0.09 -8.99 13.17
N SER A 113 0.65 -8.20 14.08
CA SER A 113 1.65 -8.70 15.02
C SER A 113 1.65 -7.89 16.31
N ASN A 114 1.77 -8.60 17.43
CA ASN A 114 1.97 -8.00 18.75
C ASN A 114 3.42 -7.53 18.99
N SER A 115 4.32 -7.70 18.01
CA SER A 115 5.70 -7.22 18.14
C SER A 115 5.77 -5.70 18.22
N LYS A 116 6.58 -5.18 19.15
CA LYS A 116 6.80 -3.74 19.32
C LYS A 116 7.92 -3.18 18.44
N ASN A 117 8.63 -4.04 17.69
CA ASN A 117 9.79 -3.66 16.89
C ASN A 117 9.44 -3.22 15.47
N LYS A 118 8.19 -3.40 15.03
CA LYS A 118 7.73 -2.95 13.70
C LYS A 118 6.26 -2.61 13.76
N ILE A 119 5.90 -1.44 13.24
CA ILE A 119 4.50 -1.06 13.00
C ILE A 119 4.10 -1.66 11.66
N LYS A 120 3.06 -2.50 11.66
CA LYS A 120 2.56 -3.16 10.44
C LYS A 120 1.26 -2.52 9.99
N ILE A 121 1.02 -2.52 8.67
CA ILE A 121 -0.20 -1.95 8.09
C ILE A 121 -1.48 -2.52 8.73
N PRO A 122 -1.64 -3.85 8.90
CA PRO A 122 -2.84 -4.40 9.54
C PRO A 122 -3.07 -3.90 10.97
N ASN A 123 -2.01 -3.68 11.76
CA ASN A 123 -2.18 -3.16 13.13
C ASN A 123 -2.77 -1.74 13.12
N VAL A 124 -2.38 -0.92 12.14
CA VAL A 124 -2.95 0.42 11.97
C VAL A 124 -4.39 0.32 11.48
N CYS A 125 -4.67 -0.59 10.55
CA CYS A 125 -6.00 -0.79 10.00
C CYS A 125 -7.01 -1.22 11.07
N ASP A 126 -6.62 -2.18 11.91
CA ASP A 126 -7.42 -2.65 13.05
C ASP A 126 -7.74 -1.50 14.04
N GLN A 127 -6.75 -0.66 14.33
CA GLN A 127 -6.91 0.46 15.26
C GLN A 127 -7.88 1.53 14.75
N PHE A 128 -7.78 1.87 13.47
CA PHE A 128 -8.50 2.99 12.86
C PHE A 128 -9.73 2.56 12.07
N ASN A 129 -10.12 1.28 12.15
CA ASN A 129 -11.24 0.70 11.42
C ASN A 129 -11.14 0.96 9.90
N ILE A 130 -9.94 0.75 9.36
CA ILE A 130 -9.67 0.82 7.92
C ILE A 130 -9.81 -0.59 7.38
N ASP A 131 -10.53 -0.76 6.28
CA ASP A 131 -10.63 -2.05 5.62
C ASP A 131 -9.27 -2.45 5.02
N CYS A 132 -8.78 -3.63 5.39
CA CYS A 132 -7.58 -4.21 4.81
C CYS A 132 -7.85 -5.63 4.33
N ILE A 133 -7.34 -5.96 3.14
CA ILE A 133 -7.49 -7.29 2.53
C ILE A 133 -6.14 -7.82 2.08
N ASP A 134 -6.03 -9.15 2.01
CA ASP A 134 -4.86 -9.80 1.45
C ASP A 134 -4.91 -9.89 -0.10
N ASN A 135 -3.83 -10.40 -0.71
CA ASN A 135 -3.77 -10.55 -2.17
C ASN A 135 -4.84 -11.51 -2.72
N PHE A 136 -5.24 -12.54 -1.98
CA PHE A 136 -6.22 -13.53 -2.46
C PHE A 136 -7.64 -12.97 -2.39
N GLU A 137 -7.97 -12.25 -1.32
CA GLU A 137 -9.21 -11.49 -1.21
C GLU A 137 -9.30 -10.42 -2.29
N PHE A 138 -8.21 -9.69 -2.54
CA PHE A 138 -8.10 -8.78 -3.67
C PHE A 138 -8.39 -9.51 -5.00
N MET A 139 -7.73 -10.62 -5.27
CA MET A 139 -7.96 -11.39 -6.50
C MET A 139 -9.41 -11.86 -6.65
N ARG A 140 -10.05 -12.30 -5.56
CA ARG A 140 -11.47 -12.70 -5.55
C ARG A 140 -12.38 -11.51 -5.84
N ASN A 141 -12.18 -10.38 -5.17
CA ASN A 141 -13.01 -9.18 -5.32
C ASN A 141 -12.94 -8.60 -6.75
N PHE A 142 -11.81 -8.76 -7.40
CA PHE A 142 -11.54 -8.25 -8.75
C PHE A 142 -11.63 -9.34 -9.85
N ASN A 143 -12.20 -10.51 -9.54
CA ASN A 143 -12.42 -11.60 -10.51
C ASN A 143 -11.17 -12.04 -11.29
N PHE A 144 -10.02 -12.09 -10.62
CA PHE A 144 -8.84 -12.73 -11.15
C PHE A 144 -9.07 -14.25 -11.19
N ILE A 145 -9.04 -14.78 -12.41
CA ILE A 145 -9.28 -16.19 -12.80
C ILE A 145 -8.27 -16.44 -13.91
N PHE A 146 -7.50 -17.51 -13.78
CA PHE A 146 -6.37 -17.86 -14.65
C PHE A 146 -6.44 -19.33 -15.04
#